data_AF-A0A6A6WQZ2-F1
#
_entry.id   AF-A0A6A6WQZ2-F1
#
_cell.length_a   1.000
_cell.length_b   1.000
_cell.length_c   1.000
_cell.angle_alpha   90.00
_cell.angle_beta   90.00
_cell.angle_gamma   90.00
#
_symmetry.space_group_name_H-M   'P 1'
#
loop_
_entity.id
_entity.type
_entity.pdbx_description
1 polymer ?
#
loop_
_entity_poly.entity_id
_entity_poly.type
_entity_poly.pdbx_seq_one_letter_code
_entity_poly.pdbx_strand_id
1 'polypeptide(L)'
;MSHSFLPPMTEQELLALHERAQRNLEFKLLKVPMRVLVKRPTIQDIYKETQYTYLQDVPEAYQLPFFFSNYQDILESKFTARKVHQRDEITKAIWFYQLDNRHSFSHHHMQIRLNILLMIIVAAAPRPFLYCDPASHAWREDFLMAWESSVERQQDPSFFEERFVTHWRRSEWEFVFFTKHQLDKIRVYLRKTMCAGIPKLPFEIPDYRLRGYELGYDQHCKNGLGWAFQWLMHWYNKDRLHEEVEAAEALRHTAKGVDEMDVDMDADMDVDEDVPLSRELFEKPIVRALLEDVVDDGTIVADEDEARYKPWMDWKVAMNLLTGKPVGEVGNVADMLSHLTFVELFCLPCMTRGFEVDSVMDMDPGGVMKEYGFDLARVNWNHPLVSGVLVDIDHGSNSTSSIPEELDMGWMGVDDAIALLEDECGEAVDAMTQLFGNMSMGGAGAMEE
;
A
#
# COMPACT_ATOMS: atom_id res chain seq x y z
N MET A 1 -25.36 -43.63 14.47
CA MET A 1 -24.03 -43.43 13.88
C MET A 1 -23.03 -44.09 14.80
N SER A 2 -22.17 -44.97 14.28
CA SER A 2 -21.12 -45.59 15.09
C SER A 2 -19.98 -44.59 15.28
N HIS A 3 -19.81 -44.06 16.48
CA HIS A 3 -18.60 -43.34 16.83
C HIS A 3 -17.43 -44.32 16.74
N SER A 4 -16.59 -44.17 15.72
CA SER A 4 -15.34 -44.90 15.60
C SER A 4 -14.44 -44.45 16.73
N PHE A 5 -14.28 -45.30 17.75
CA PHE A 5 -13.27 -45.10 18.79
C PHE A 5 -11.89 -45.18 18.13
N LEU A 6 -11.35 -44.02 17.79
CA LEU A 6 -9.95 -43.88 17.43
C LEU A 6 -9.11 -44.16 18.70
N PRO A 7 -7.99 -44.90 18.59
CA PRO A 7 -7.15 -45.18 19.74
C PRO A 7 -6.64 -43.88 20.39
N PRO A 8 -6.40 -43.87 21.72
CA PRO A 8 -5.81 -42.71 22.37
C PRO A 8 -4.41 -42.44 21.79
N MET A 9 -4.09 -41.17 21.58
CA MET A 9 -2.74 -40.74 21.20
C MET A 9 -1.79 -40.93 22.37
N THR A 10 -0.56 -41.31 22.06
CA THR A 10 0.55 -41.37 23.02
C THR A 10 1.12 -39.97 23.30
N GLU A 11 1.76 -39.80 24.45
CA GLU A 11 2.44 -38.56 24.83
C GLU A 11 3.48 -38.13 23.79
N GLN A 12 4.22 -39.08 23.20
CA GLN A 12 5.20 -38.82 22.14
C GLN A 12 4.55 -38.32 20.85
N GLU A 13 3.37 -38.83 20.47
CA GLU A 13 2.62 -38.31 19.31
C GLU A 13 2.10 -36.89 19.57
N LEU A 14 1.64 -36.60 20.79
CA LEU A 14 1.18 -35.26 21.18
C LEU A 14 2.32 -34.23 21.20
N LEU A 15 3.51 -34.60 21.67
CA LEU A 15 4.72 -33.77 21.60
C LEU A 15 5.15 -33.51 20.15
N ALA A 16 5.18 -34.54 19.30
CA ALA A 16 5.52 -34.38 17.88
C ALA A 16 4.52 -33.48 17.12
N LEU A 17 3.23 -33.53 17.48
CA LEU A 17 2.21 -32.60 16.97
C LEU A 17 2.43 -31.18 17.49
N HIS A 18 2.84 -30.99 18.75
CA HIS A 18 3.17 -29.67 19.31
C HIS A 18 4.33 -29.01 18.57
N GLU A 19 5.46 -29.70 18.42
CA GLU A 19 6.65 -29.20 17.70
C GLU A 19 6.37 -28.89 16.22
N ARG A 20 5.46 -29.66 15.60
CA ARG A 20 4.99 -29.40 14.23
C ARG A 20 4.08 -28.17 14.18
N ALA A 21 3.18 -27.99 15.15
CA ALA A 21 2.30 -26.83 15.22
C ALA A 21 3.08 -25.52 15.45
N GLN A 22 4.09 -25.53 16.32
CA GLN A 22 5.00 -24.38 16.53
C GLN A 22 5.72 -23.97 15.24
N ARG A 23 6.41 -24.91 14.59
CA ARG A 23 7.14 -24.63 13.33
C ARG A 23 6.20 -24.15 12.22
N ASN A 24 5.02 -24.76 12.08
CA ASN A 24 4.02 -24.31 11.12
C ASN A 24 3.49 -22.91 11.45
N LEU A 25 3.38 -22.53 12.73
CA LEU A 25 2.88 -21.20 13.14
C LEU A 25 3.88 -20.11 12.74
N GLU A 26 5.15 -20.30 13.10
CA GLU A 26 6.23 -19.41 12.72
C GLU A 26 6.33 -19.25 11.20
N PHE A 27 6.31 -20.37 10.47
CA PHE A 27 6.42 -20.38 9.02
C PHE A 27 5.20 -19.73 8.34
N LYS A 28 3.97 -20.09 8.72
CA LYS A 28 2.75 -19.54 8.09
C LYS A 28 2.58 -18.05 8.42
N LEU A 29 2.92 -17.61 9.65
CA LEU A 29 2.84 -16.20 10.03
C LEU A 29 4.02 -15.34 9.55
N LEU A 30 5.13 -15.92 9.09
CA LEU A 30 6.29 -15.18 8.58
C LEU A 30 5.93 -14.20 7.44
N LYS A 31 4.88 -14.51 6.67
CA LYS A 31 4.42 -13.70 5.54
C LYS A 31 3.31 -12.70 5.88
N VAL A 32 2.74 -12.76 7.08
CA VAL A 32 1.72 -11.81 7.51
C VAL A 32 2.39 -10.56 8.10
N PRO A 33 2.12 -9.34 7.58
CA PRO A 33 2.71 -8.11 8.09
C PRO A 33 2.29 -7.82 9.54
N MET A 34 3.17 -7.21 10.35
CA MET A 34 2.93 -7.06 11.79
C MET A 34 1.75 -6.14 12.13
N ARG A 35 1.45 -5.10 11.34
CA ARG A 35 0.19 -4.32 11.35
C ARG A 35 -1.07 -5.17 11.46
N VAL A 36 -1.13 -6.25 10.70
CA VAL A 36 -2.34 -7.08 10.63
C VAL A 36 -2.47 -7.96 11.89
N LEU A 37 -1.34 -8.31 12.51
CA LEU A 37 -1.32 -9.16 13.71
C LEU A 37 -1.47 -8.35 15.02
N VAL A 38 -1.06 -7.07 15.05
CA VAL A 38 -0.91 -6.22 16.26
C VAL A 38 0.13 -6.76 17.26
N LYS A 39 -0.01 -8.02 17.69
CA LYS A 39 1.00 -8.83 18.38
C LYS A 39 1.06 -10.17 17.64
N ARG A 40 2.26 -10.69 17.34
CA ARG A 40 2.40 -12.03 16.75
C ARG A 40 1.84 -13.09 17.73
N PRO A 41 0.82 -13.89 17.35
CA PRO A 41 0.27 -14.92 18.23
C PRO A 41 1.30 -16.01 18.54
N THR A 42 1.36 -16.41 19.81
CA THR A 42 2.15 -17.56 20.26
C THR A 42 1.38 -18.87 20.03
N ILE A 43 2.04 -20.02 20.14
CA ILE A 43 1.34 -21.31 20.08
C ILE A 43 0.32 -21.45 21.23
N GLN A 44 0.61 -20.86 22.40
CA GLN A 44 -0.35 -20.82 23.51
C GLN A 44 -1.58 -19.98 23.17
N ASP A 45 -1.43 -18.88 22.43
CA ASP A 45 -2.57 -18.08 21.96
C ASP A 45 -3.50 -18.89 21.05
N ILE A 46 -2.93 -19.68 20.13
CA ILE A 46 -3.68 -20.60 19.26
C ILE A 46 -4.40 -21.69 20.08
N TYR A 47 -3.73 -22.26 21.08
CA TYR A 47 -4.31 -23.30 21.95
C TYR A 47 -5.40 -22.78 22.89
N LYS A 48 -5.21 -21.61 23.48
CA LYS A 48 -6.14 -20.95 24.40
C LYS A 48 -7.25 -20.17 23.65
N GLU A 49 -7.12 -19.97 22.34
CA GLU A 49 -7.99 -19.13 21.49
C GLU A 49 -8.15 -17.72 22.08
N THR A 50 -7.01 -17.09 22.39
CA THR A 50 -6.98 -15.75 23.01
C THR A 50 -7.41 -14.66 22.02
N GLN A 51 -7.63 -13.45 22.50
CA GLN A 51 -7.93 -12.29 21.66
C GLN A 51 -6.94 -12.05 20.51
N TYR A 52 -5.68 -12.52 20.62
CA TYR A 52 -4.68 -12.41 19.58
C TYR A 52 -4.93 -13.35 18.39
N THR A 53 -5.81 -14.34 18.52
CA THR A 53 -6.23 -15.19 17.38
C THR A 53 -7.29 -14.54 16.50
N TYR A 54 -7.86 -13.42 16.93
CA TYR A 54 -8.87 -12.64 16.22
C TYR A 54 -8.28 -11.30 15.78
N LEU A 55 -8.15 -11.09 14.48
CA LEU A 55 -7.52 -9.91 13.89
C LEU A 55 -8.60 -8.86 13.60
N GLN A 56 -8.51 -7.69 14.23
CA GLN A 56 -9.57 -6.68 14.22
C GLN A 56 -9.99 -6.24 12.80
N ASP A 57 -9.01 -6.06 11.91
CA ASP A 57 -9.21 -5.52 10.56
C ASP A 57 -9.42 -6.61 9.49
N VAL A 58 -9.66 -7.86 9.91
CA VAL A 58 -9.94 -9.01 9.02
C VAL A 58 -11.37 -9.51 9.27
N PRO A 59 -12.24 -9.65 8.24
CA PRO A 59 -13.58 -10.19 8.43
C PRO A 59 -13.56 -11.62 8.99
N GLU A 60 -14.58 -11.98 9.79
CA GLU A 60 -14.68 -13.27 10.49
C GLU A 60 -14.42 -14.49 9.57
N ALA A 61 -14.95 -14.44 8.34
CA ALA A 61 -14.79 -15.49 7.33
C ALA A 61 -13.34 -15.76 6.89
N TYR A 62 -12.43 -14.79 7.06
CA TYR A 62 -11.03 -14.88 6.64
C TYR A 62 -10.05 -14.86 7.82
N GLN A 63 -10.50 -15.06 9.06
CA GLN A 63 -9.64 -15.10 10.25
C GLN A 63 -8.55 -16.21 10.18
N LEU A 64 -7.63 -16.24 11.15
CA LEU A 64 -6.50 -17.19 11.16
C LEU A 64 -6.84 -18.66 10.85
N PRO A 65 -7.98 -19.25 11.29
CA PRO A 65 -8.36 -20.60 10.88
C PRO A 65 -8.50 -20.75 9.36
N PHE A 66 -9.10 -19.77 8.66
CA PHE A 66 -9.20 -19.75 7.21
C PHE A 66 -7.81 -19.62 6.57
N PHE A 67 -7.00 -18.67 7.06
CA PHE A 67 -5.64 -18.44 6.55
C PHE A 67 -4.77 -19.70 6.65
N PHE A 68 -4.80 -20.40 7.79
CA PHE A 68 -4.01 -21.62 7.97
C PHE A 68 -4.49 -22.80 7.09
N SER A 69 -5.82 -22.95 6.92
CA SER A 69 -6.44 -24.02 6.11
C SER A 69 -6.28 -23.80 4.60
N ASN A 70 -6.03 -22.57 4.17
CA ASN A 70 -5.87 -22.21 2.76
C ASN A 70 -4.47 -21.65 2.46
N TYR A 71 -3.51 -21.88 3.36
CA TYR A 71 -2.16 -21.34 3.22
C TYR A 71 -1.47 -21.81 1.94
N GLN A 72 -1.75 -23.05 1.51
CA GLN A 72 -1.23 -23.61 0.27
C GLN A 72 -1.70 -22.82 -0.97
N ASP A 73 -3.01 -22.56 -1.14
CA ASP A 73 -3.51 -21.71 -2.24
C ASP A 73 -2.92 -20.29 -2.21
N ILE A 74 -2.76 -19.72 -1.01
CA ILE A 74 -2.16 -18.38 -0.84
C ILE A 74 -0.69 -18.41 -1.28
N LEU A 75 0.07 -19.45 -0.89
CA LEU A 75 1.47 -19.66 -1.27
C LEU A 75 1.63 -19.89 -2.79
N GLU A 76 0.80 -20.74 -3.40
CA GLU A 76 0.78 -21.01 -4.85
C GLU A 76 0.48 -19.73 -5.65
N SER A 77 -0.42 -18.88 -5.14
CA SER A 77 -0.68 -17.56 -5.72
C SER A 77 0.46 -16.56 -5.53
N LYS A 78 1.50 -16.90 -4.75
CA LYS A 78 2.61 -16.05 -4.32
C LYS A 78 2.17 -14.83 -3.51
N PHE A 79 1.18 -15.00 -2.64
CA PHE A 79 0.67 -13.91 -1.79
C PHE A 79 0.15 -12.70 -2.60
N THR A 80 -0.18 -12.90 -3.87
CA THR A 80 -0.55 -11.85 -4.84
C THR A 80 -2.02 -12.02 -5.20
N ALA A 81 -2.80 -10.94 -5.19
CA ALA A 81 -4.21 -10.97 -5.56
C ALA A 81 -4.35 -11.04 -7.07
N ARG A 82 -5.18 -11.96 -7.57
CA ARG A 82 -5.40 -12.20 -9.00
C ARG A 82 -6.89 -12.24 -9.31
N LYS A 83 -7.29 -11.64 -10.44
CA LYS A 83 -8.71 -11.62 -10.86
C LYS A 83 -9.19 -12.96 -11.43
N VAL A 84 -8.29 -13.71 -12.06
CA VAL A 84 -8.55 -14.96 -12.76
C VAL A 84 -7.67 -16.06 -12.17
N HIS A 85 -8.11 -17.33 -12.28
CA HIS A 85 -7.43 -18.53 -11.77
C HIS A 85 -7.17 -18.63 -10.25
N GLN A 86 -7.53 -17.62 -9.44
CA GLN A 86 -7.54 -17.67 -7.97
C GLN A 86 -8.98 -17.79 -7.44
N ARG A 87 -9.23 -18.47 -6.31
CA ARG A 87 -10.57 -18.50 -5.67
C ARG A 87 -10.93 -17.13 -5.06
N ASP A 88 -12.20 -16.76 -5.00
CA ASP A 88 -12.63 -15.40 -4.57
C ASP A 88 -12.26 -15.13 -3.10
N GLU A 89 -12.43 -16.15 -2.26
CA GLU A 89 -12.11 -16.13 -0.84
C GLU A 89 -10.60 -15.99 -0.59
N ILE A 90 -9.77 -16.55 -1.47
CA ILE A 90 -8.30 -16.43 -1.42
C ILE A 90 -7.86 -15.03 -1.84
N THR A 91 -8.46 -14.49 -2.90
CA THR A 91 -8.28 -13.09 -3.31
C THR A 91 -8.61 -12.15 -2.16
N LYS A 92 -9.78 -12.31 -1.54
CA LYS A 92 -10.23 -11.49 -0.40
C LYS A 92 -9.29 -11.62 0.78
N ALA A 93 -8.89 -12.83 1.16
CA ALA A 93 -7.92 -13.04 2.23
C ALA A 93 -6.60 -12.30 1.97
N ILE A 94 -6.04 -12.36 0.75
CA ILE A 94 -4.82 -11.62 0.39
C ILE A 94 -4.98 -10.10 0.53
N TRP A 95 -6.15 -9.57 0.13
CA TRP A 95 -6.50 -8.16 0.30
C TRP A 95 -6.59 -7.74 1.79
N PHE A 96 -7.32 -8.50 2.61
CA PHE A 96 -7.52 -8.22 4.04
C PHE A 96 -6.25 -8.41 4.88
N TYR A 97 -5.49 -9.47 4.62
CA TYR A 97 -4.17 -9.67 5.24
C TYR A 97 -3.07 -8.76 4.66
N GLN A 98 -3.40 -7.89 3.69
CA GLN A 98 -2.48 -6.94 3.07
C GLN A 98 -1.20 -7.59 2.54
N LEU A 99 -1.29 -8.83 2.05
CA LEU A 99 -0.13 -9.64 1.64
C LEU A 99 0.43 -9.16 0.29
N ASP A 100 -0.42 -8.56 -0.53
CA ASP A 100 -0.07 -7.95 -1.81
C ASP A 100 0.19 -6.44 -1.66
N ASN A 101 1.40 -6.00 -2.01
CA ASN A 101 1.81 -4.59 -1.97
C ASN A 101 1.31 -3.74 -3.15
N ARG A 102 0.63 -4.37 -4.11
CA ARG A 102 -0.08 -3.75 -5.24
C ARG A 102 -1.60 -3.74 -5.06
N HIS A 103 -2.13 -4.67 -4.25
CA HIS A 103 -3.57 -4.94 -4.10
C HIS A 103 -3.94 -5.14 -2.61
N SER A 104 -4.06 -4.03 -1.88
CA SER A 104 -4.57 -4.05 -0.51
C SER A 104 -5.12 -2.68 -0.13
N PHE A 105 -5.88 -2.62 0.96
CA PHE A 105 -6.33 -1.35 1.53
C PHE A 105 -5.26 -0.69 2.43
N SER A 106 -4.03 -1.19 2.38
CA SER A 106 -2.94 -0.72 3.23
C SER A 106 -2.52 0.72 2.92
N HIS A 107 -2.57 1.59 3.92
CA HIS A 107 -2.01 2.94 3.83
C HIS A 107 -0.47 2.94 3.87
N HIS A 108 0.20 1.83 4.21
CA HIS A 108 1.67 1.73 4.20
C HIS A 108 2.23 1.46 2.78
N HIS A 109 1.46 0.81 1.90
CA HIS A 109 1.95 0.47 0.56
C HIS A 109 2.01 1.71 -0.35
N MET A 110 3.22 2.05 -0.83
CA MET A 110 3.45 3.22 -1.69
C MET A 110 2.64 3.15 -3.01
N GLN A 111 2.48 1.96 -3.61
CA GLN A 111 1.65 1.81 -4.81
C GLN A 111 0.21 2.27 -4.57
N ILE A 112 -0.37 1.79 -3.46
CA ILE A 112 -1.74 2.11 -3.03
C ILE A 112 -1.87 3.60 -2.74
N ARG A 113 -0.97 4.18 -1.92
CA ARG A 113 -0.94 5.62 -1.62
C ARG A 113 -0.87 6.52 -2.85
N LEU A 114 -0.04 6.19 -3.83
CA LEU A 114 0.08 6.97 -5.06
C LEU A 114 -1.18 6.86 -5.92
N ASN A 115 -1.82 5.68 -5.97
CA ASN A 115 -3.10 5.51 -6.64
C ASN A 115 -4.21 6.32 -5.96
N ILE A 116 -4.31 6.29 -4.62
CA ILE A 116 -5.26 7.11 -3.86
C ILE A 116 -5.05 8.61 -4.15
N LEU A 117 -3.80 9.09 -4.04
CA LEU A 117 -3.46 10.49 -4.35
C LEU A 117 -3.87 10.88 -5.78
N LEU A 118 -3.65 10.01 -6.76
CA LEU A 118 -4.08 10.24 -8.14
C LEU A 118 -5.61 10.24 -8.28
N MET A 119 -6.32 9.33 -7.63
CA MET A 119 -7.79 9.29 -7.67
C MET A 119 -8.40 10.55 -7.06
N ILE A 120 -7.81 11.04 -5.95
CA ILE A 120 -8.12 12.31 -5.29
C ILE A 120 -7.87 13.49 -6.25
N ILE A 121 -6.68 13.58 -6.87
CA ILE A 121 -6.36 14.64 -7.84
C ILE A 121 -7.34 14.63 -9.03
N VAL A 122 -7.73 13.46 -9.51
CA VAL A 122 -8.67 13.34 -10.64
C VAL A 122 -10.10 13.67 -10.22
N ALA A 123 -10.59 13.20 -9.06
CA ALA A 123 -11.91 13.55 -8.56
C ALA A 123 -12.06 15.07 -8.34
N ALA A 124 -10.96 15.71 -7.95
CA ALA A 124 -10.84 17.14 -7.76
C ALA A 124 -10.73 17.95 -9.08
N ALA A 125 -10.29 17.32 -10.18
CA ALA A 125 -10.05 18.03 -11.42
C ALA A 125 -11.36 18.57 -12.04
N PRO A 126 -11.42 19.83 -12.51
CA PRO A 126 -12.60 20.37 -13.21
C PRO A 126 -12.98 19.62 -14.50
N ARG A 127 -12.06 18.80 -15.03
CA ARG A 127 -12.23 17.96 -16.23
C ARG A 127 -11.55 16.60 -16.02
N PRO A 128 -12.12 15.69 -15.21
CA PRO A 128 -11.47 14.44 -14.81
C PRO A 128 -11.16 13.52 -15.99
N PHE A 129 -12.01 13.55 -17.01
CA PHE A 129 -11.90 12.77 -18.25
C PHE A 129 -10.67 13.10 -19.12
N LEU A 130 -9.91 14.15 -18.80
CA LEU A 130 -8.64 14.44 -19.47
C LEU A 130 -7.47 13.61 -18.93
N TYR A 131 -7.65 12.94 -17.78
CA TYR A 131 -6.60 12.21 -17.08
C TYR A 131 -6.84 10.69 -17.04
N CYS A 132 -8.10 10.28 -16.98
CA CYS A 132 -8.49 8.87 -16.90
C CYS A 132 -9.68 8.59 -17.83
N ASP A 133 -9.92 7.31 -18.09
CA ASP A 133 -11.12 6.87 -18.77
C ASP A 133 -12.37 7.16 -17.90
N PRO A 134 -13.42 7.82 -18.41
CA PRO A 134 -14.65 8.04 -17.66
C PRO A 134 -15.29 6.77 -17.12
N ALA A 135 -15.15 5.63 -17.82
CA ALA A 135 -15.71 4.35 -17.37
C ALA A 135 -15.00 3.77 -16.13
N SER A 136 -13.86 4.33 -15.71
CA SER A 136 -13.21 3.99 -14.43
C SER A 136 -13.86 4.65 -13.21
N HIS A 137 -14.75 5.64 -13.37
CA HIS A 137 -15.25 6.49 -12.27
C HIS A 137 -15.78 5.69 -11.07
N ALA A 138 -16.80 4.85 -11.29
CA ALA A 138 -17.43 4.07 -10.24
C ALA A 138 -16.46 3.09 -9.57
N TRP A 139 -15.49 2.54 -10.32
CA TRP A 139 -14.46 1.66 -9.75
C TRP A 139 -13.48 2.43 -8.84
N ARG A 140 -13.12 3.68 -9.19
CA ARG A 140 -12.29 4.55 -8.36
C ARG A 140 -13.03 5.00 -7.09
N GLU A 141 -14.31 5.33 -7.20
CA GLU A 141 -15.15 5.69 -6.05
C GLU A 141 -15.34 4.50 -5.10
N ASP A 142 -15.60 3.29 -5.63
CA ASP A 142 -15.67 2.08 -4.81
C ASP A 142 -14.33 1.78 -4.12
N PHE A 143 -13.19 2.01 -4.78
CA PHE A 143 -11.89 1.86 -4.13
C PHE A 143 -11.68 2.87 -3.00
N LEU A 144 -11.98 4.15 -3.24
CA LEU A 144 -11.84 5.20 -2.23
C LEU A 144 -12.73 4.93 -1.02
N MET A 145 -13.99 4.54 -1.21
CA MET A 145 -14.90 4.15 -0.12
C MET A 145 -14.40 2.92 0.66
N ALA A 146 -13.89 1.90 -0.02
CA ALA A 146 -13.35 0.70 0.62
C ALA A 146 -12.06 0.99 1.41
N TRP A 147 -11.17 1.80 0.84
CA TRP A 147 -9.96 2.24 1.53
C TRP A 147 -10.29 3.12 2.75
N GLU A 148 -11.21 4.07 2.60
CA GLU A 148 -11.70 4.91 3.71
C GLU A 148 -12.28 4.07 4.85
N SER A 149 -13.19 3.13 4.54
CA SER A 149 -13.77 2.19 5.51
C SER A 149 -12.70 1.40 6.29
N SER A 150 -11.68 0.91 5.58
CA SER A 150 -10.59 0.11 6.19
C SER A 150 -9.69 0.94 7.13
N VAL A 151 -9.54 2.24 6.87
CA VAL A 151 -8.75 3.18 7.70
C VAL A 151 -9.59 3.68 8.88
N GLU A 152 -10.89 3.86 8.70
CA GLU A 152 -11.80 4.29 9.76
C GLU A 152 -12.11 3.21 10.81
N ARG A 153 -11.90 1.93 10.48
CA ARG A 153 -12.28 0.78 11.34
C ARG A 153 -13.74 0.88 11.80
N GLN A 154 -14.65 1.14 10.87
CA GLN A 154 -16.09 1.18 11.15
C GLN A 154 -16.56 -0.15 11.75
N GLN A 155 -17.72 -0.17 12.43
CA GLN A 155 -18.23 -1.37 13.11
C GLN A 155 -18.60 -2.54 12.18
N ASP A 156 -18.66 -2.29 10.86
CA ASP A 156 -18.73 -3.32 9.82
C ASP A 156 -17.71 -2.96 8.71
N PRO A 157 -16.41 -3.22 8.94
CA PRO A 157 -15.32 -2.88 8.01
C PRO A 157 -15.12 -3.99 6.97
N SER A 158 -16.22 -4.67 6.61
CA SER A 158 -16.22 -5.77 5.64
C SER A 158 -17.00 -5.41 4.38
N PHE A 159 -18.06 -4.60 4.50
CA PHE A 159 -19.01 -4.39 3.42
C PHE A 159 -18.44 -3.64 2.21
N PHE A 160 -17.72 -2.53 2.42
CA PHE A 160 -17.19 -1.73 1.31
C PHE A 160 -15.99 -2.41 0.66
N GLU A 161 -15.15 -3.03 1.48
CA GLU A 161 -13.96 -3.79 1.17
C GLU A 161 -14.32 -5.02 0.34
N GLU A 162 -15.23 -5.88 0.80
CA GLU A 162 -15.71 -7.02 0.02
C GLU A 162 -16.43 -6.59 -1.26
N ARG A 163 -17.23 -5.51 -1.22
CA ARG A 163 -17.87 -4.96 -2.42
C ARG A 163 -16.82 -4.53 -3.44
N PHE A 164 -15.77 -3.82 -3.02
CA PHE A 164 -14.71 -3.39 -3.91
C PHE A 164 -13.89 -4.56 -4.45
N VAL A 165 -13.45 -5.52 -3.63
CA VAL A 165 -12.69 -6.69 -4.15
C VAL A 165 -13.55 -7.45 -5.17
N THR A 166 -14.85 -7.60 -4.92
CA THR A 166 -15.80 -8.21 -5.86
C THR A 166 -15.95 -7.39 -7.15
N HIS A 167 -15.95 -6.05 -7.07
CA HIS A 167 -16.04 -5.17 -8.24
C HIS A 167 -14.73 -5.15 -9.03
N TRP A 168 -13.58 -4.93 -8.39
CA TRP A 168 -12.24 -5.03 -8.97
C TRP A 168 -12.04 -6.33 -9.73
N ARG A 169 -12.41 -7.46 -9.11
CA ARG A 169 -12.29 -8.78 -9.72
C ARG A 169 -13.13 -8.95 -11.00
N ARG A 170 -14.26 -8.21 -11.11
CA ARG A 170 -15.17 -8.23 -12.27
C ARG A 170 -14.89 -7.12 -13.29
N SER A 171 -14.04 -6.14 -12.97
CA SER A 171 -13.73 -5.01 -13.83
C SER A 171 -12.51 -5.26 -14.73
N GLU A 172 -12.45 -4.57 -15.87
CA GLU A 172 -11.23 -4.48 -16.69
C GLU A 172 -10.14 -3.59 -16.06
N TRP A 173 -10.50 -2.81 -15.04
CA TRP A 173 -9.68 -1.74 -14.44
C TRP A 173 -8.66 -2.27 -13.44
N GLU A 174 -7.41 -1.84 -13.60
CA GLU A 174 -6.34 -2.14 -12.65
C GLU A 174 -5.68 -0.87 -12.11
N PHE A 175 -4.98 -0.97 -10.98
CA PHE A 175 -4.15 0.11 -10.46
C PHE A 175 -3.03 0.52 -11.43
N VAL A 176 -2.57 1.77 -11.30
CA VAL A 176 -1.33 2.21 -11.93
C VAL A 176 -0.16 1.59 -11.18
N PHE A 177 0.55 0.65 -11.80
CA PHE A 177 1.76 0.07 -11.22
C PHE A 177 2.99 0.90 -11.55
N PHE A 178 3.67 1.37 -10.51
CA PHE A 178 4.96 2.04 -10.65
C PHE A 178 6.11 1.04 -10.45
N THR A 179 7.03 0.97 -11.41
CA THR A 179 8.29 0.24 -11.27
C THR A 179 9.16 0.84 -10.16
N LYS A 180 10.11 0.07 -9.60
CA LYS A 180 11.05 0.56 -8.57
C LYS A 180 11.72 1.88 -8.99
N HIS A 181 12.19 1.98 -10.24
CA HIS A 181 12.79 3.20 -10.79
C HIS A 181 11.81 4.39 -10.86
N GLN A 182 10.54 4.16 -11.23
CA GLN A 182 9.51 5.22 -11.20
C GLN A 182 9.22 5.68 -9.77
N LEU A 183 9.10 4.75 -8.81
CA LEU A 183 8.93 5.06 -7.39
C LEU A 183 10.12 5.88 -6.85
N ASP A 184 11.35 5.51 -7.19
CA ASP A 184 12.55 6.27 -6.79
C ASP A 184 12.62 7.66 -7.43
N LYS A 185 12.23 7.78 -8.71
CA LYS A 185 12.11 9.07 -9.40
C LYS A 185 11.04 9.97 -8.79
N ILE A 186 9.89 9.39 -8.43
CA ILE A 186 8.83 10.05 -7.67
C ILE A 186 9.42 10.52 -6.33
N ARG A 187 9.98 9.63 -5.49
CA ARG A 187 10.64 9.98 -4.21
C ARG A 187 11.69 11.10 -4.31
N VAL A 188 12.46 11.16 -5.40
CA VAL A 188 13.44 12.25 -5.63
C VAL A 188 12.75 13.56 -6.00
N TYR A 189 11.77 13.54 -6.91
CA TYR A 189 11.00 14.74 -7.26
C TYR A 189 10.27 15.29 -6.04
N LEU A 190 9.58 14.42 -5.30
CA LEU A 190 8.85 14.75 -4.10
C LEU A 190 9.74 15.40 -3.03
N ARG A 191 10.93 14.83 -2.75
CA ARG A 191 11.92 15.47 -1.86
C ARG A 191 12.35 16.85 -2.35
N LYS A 192 12.63 17.02 -3.64
CA LYS A 192 12.99 18.33 -4.23
C LYS A 192 11.87 19.35 -4.07
N THR A 193 10.62 18.95 -4.32
CA THR A 193 9.44 19.82 -4.15
C THR A 193 9.24 20.21 -2.69
N MET A 194 9.43 19.30 -1.73
CA MET A 194 9.41 19.63 -0.30
C MET A 194 10.50 20.65 0.09
N CYS A 195 11.72 20.48 -0.41
CA CYS A 195 12.81 21.43 -0.18
C CYS A 195 12.63 22.79 -0.88
N ALA A 196 11.78 22.87 -1.91
CA ALA A 196 11.54 24.09 -2.69
C ALA A 196 10.64 25.14 -1.99
N GLY A 197 10.42 25.01 -0.68
CA GLY A 197 9.68 25.97 0.13
C GLY A 197 8.18 25.73 0.19
N ILE A 198 7.74 24.47 0.32
CA ILE A 198 6.34 24.22 0.70
C ILE A 198 6.06 24.93 2.03
N PRO A 199 5.00 25.75 2.13
CA PRO A 199 4.66 26.44 3.38
C PRO A 199 4.54 25.45 4.54
N LYS A 200 5.14 25.79 5.69
CA LYS A 200 4.95 24.96 6.88
C LYS A 200 3.47 24.97 7.27
N LEU A 201 2.94 23.81 7.62
CA LEU A 201 1.62 23.73 8.25
C LEU A 201 1.58 24.59 9.54
N PRO A 202 0.45 25.24 9.86
CA PRO A 202 0.30 26.04 11.07
C PRO A 202 0.05 25.18 12.34
N PHE A 203 0.11 23.86 12.20
CA PHE A 203 -0.02 22.83 13.23
C PHE A 203 0.92 21.66 12.88
N GLU A 204 0.98 20.63 13.72
CA GLU A 204 1.86 19.48 13.47
C GLU A 204 1.35 18.63 12.30
N ILE A 205 2.27 17.99 11.57
CA ILE A 205 1.92 17.31 10.31
C ILE A 205 0.83 16.23 10.50
N PRO A 206 0.85 15.36 11.53
CA PRO A 206 -0.23 14.41 11.80
C PRO A 206 -1.63 15.05 11.88
N ASP A 207 -1.71 16.26 12.45
CA ASP A 207 -2.96 17.00 12.65
C ASP A 207 -3.59 17.51 11.33
N TYR A 208 -3.00 17.25 10.16
CA TYR A 208 -3.49 17.84 8.90
C TYR A 208 -4.93 17.45 8.49
N ARG A 209 -5.52 16.27 8.81
CA ARG A 209 -7.02 16.13 8.75
C ARG A 209 -7.71 16.64 10.02
N LEU A 210 -7.09 16.60 11.21
CA LEU A 210 -7.73 17.15 12.42
C LEU A 210 -8.08 18.62 12.21
N ARG A 211 -7.23 19.34 11.48
CA ARG A 211 -7.21 20.80 11.46
C ARG A 211 -7.10 21.39 10.07
N GLY A 212 -7.04 20.55 9.03
CA GLY A 212 -6.99 20.99 7.62
C GLY A 212 -8.17 21.88 7.26
N TYR A 213 -9.38 21.57 7.72
CA TYR A 213 -10.57 22.41 7.47
C TYR A 213 -10.52 23.78 8.18
N GLU A 214 -9.66 23.97 9.19
CA GLU A 214 -9.45 25.29 9.81
C GLU A 214 -8.74 26.26 8.86
N LEU A 215 -8.09 25.73 7.82
CA LEU A 215 -7.42 26.50 6.78
C LEU A 215 -8.48 26.97 5.77
N GLY A 216 -8.68 28.28 5.68
CA GLY A 216 -9.65 28.87 4.75
C GLY A 216 -9.35 28.51 3.28
N TYR A 217 -10.39 28.54 2.44
CA TYR A 217 -10.34 28.14 1.03
C TYR A 217 -9.10 28.63 0.27
N ASP A 218 -8.79 29.93 0.34
CA ASP A 218 -7.65 30.55 -0.35
C ASP A 218 -6.29 29.91 0.03
N GLN A 219 -6.16 29.40 1.27
CA GLN A 219 -4.95 28.72 1.75
C GLN A 219 -4.85 27.30 1.18
N HIS A 220 -5.97 26.57 1.06
CA HIS A 220 -6.01 25.26 0.41
C HIS A 220 -5.72 25.33 -1.08
N CYS A 221 -6.31 26.31 -1.78
CA CYS A 221 -5.95 26.60 -3.17
C CYS A 221 -4.44 26.83 -3.30
N LYS A 222 -3.88 27.74 -2.50
CA LYS A 222 -2.48 28.14 -2.64
C LYS A 222 -1.48 27.04 -2.25
N ASN A 223 -1.78 26.27 -1.20
CA ASN A 223 -0.81 25.42 -0.52
C ASN A 223 -1.26 23.96 -0.29
N GLY A 224 -2.54 23.64 -0.51
CA GLY A 224 -3.18 22.40 -0.08
C GLY A 224 -2.58 21.13 -0.66
N LEU A 225 -2.15 21.14 -1.93
CA LEU A 225 -1.35 20.04 -2.49
C LEU A 225 -0.07 19.83 -1.68
N GLY A 226 0.68 20.91 -1.44
CA GLY A 226 1.95 20.84 -0.72
C GLY A 226 1.77 20.31 0.71
N TRP A 227 0.66 20.64 1.35
CA TRP A 227 0.29 20.18 2.69
C TRP A 227 -0.17 18.72 2.73
N ALA A 228 -1.10 18.33 1.85
CA ALA A 228 -1.47 16.92 1.67
C ALA A 228 -0.24 16.06 1.34
N PHE A 229 0.70 16.65 0.60
CA PHE A 229 1.96 16.01 0.26
C PHE A 229 2.96 15.92 1.43
N GLN A 230 3.09 16.97 2.26
CA GLN A 230 3.82 16.89 3.54
C GLN A 230 3.25 15.79 4.44
N TRP A 231 1.92 15.71 4.54
CA TRP A 231 1.21 14.71 5.33
C TRP A 231 1.49 13.28 4.83
N LEU A 232 1.37 13.03 3.52
CA LEU A 232 1.66 11.73 2.92
C LEU A 232 3.12 11.29 3.16
N MET A 233 4.06 12.22 3.09
CA MET A 233 5.49 11.96 3.30
C MET A 233 5.88 11.78 4.77
N HIS A 234 5.16 12.40 5.70
CA HIS A 234 5.34 12.15 7.12
C HIS A 234 5.10 10.68 7.42
N TRP A 235 3.95 10.14 6.99
CA TRP A 235 3.63 8.72 7.15
C TRP A 235 4.62 7.82 6.40
N TYR A 236 4.96 8.12 5.14
CA TYR A 236 5.97 7.31 4.43
C TYR A 236 7.31 7.23 5.15
N ASN A 237 7.79 8.34 5.73
CA ASN A 237 9.05 8.34 6.48
C ASN A 237 8.92 7.62 7.83
N LYS A 238 7.78 7.74 8.51
CA LYS A 238 7.48 6.98 9.75
C LYS A 238 7.44 5.48 9.46
N ASP A 239 6.71 5.07 8.43
CA ASP A 239 6.63 3.68 7.96
C ASP A 239 8.02 3.12 7.71
N ARG A 240 8.82 3.80 6.88
CA ARG A 240 10.15 3.33 6.48
C ARG A 240 11.08 3.12 7.69
N LEU A 241 10.98 3.95 8.72
CA LEU A 241 11.71 3.76 9.97
C LEU A 241 11.24 2.53 10.73
N HIS A 242 9.93 2.25 10.79
CA HIS A 242 9.42 0.97 11.31
C HIS A 242 9.86 -0.23 10.46
N GLU A 243 9.86 -0.12 9.12
CA GLU A 243 10.35 -1.17 8.24
C GLU A 243 11.83 -1.48 8.47
N GLU A 244 12.66 -0.45 8.67
CA GLU A 244 14.09 -0.56 9.00
C GLU A 244 14.32 -1.19 10.39
N VAL A 245 13.51 -0.82 11.40
CA VAL A 245 13.58 -1.39 12.76
C VAL A 245 13.18 -2.86 12.78
N GLU A 246 12.02 -3.22 12.24
CA GLU A 246 11.55 -4.62 12.25
C GLU A 246 12.41 -5.52 11.36
N ALA A 247 12.94 -5.02 10.23
CA ALA A 247 13.92 -5.76 9.45
C ALA A 247 15.20 -6.02 10.25
N ALA A 248 15.66 -5.06 11.06
CA ALA A 248 16.81 -5.24 11.94
C ALA A 248 16.52 -6.20 13.11
N GLU A 249 15.31 -6.20 13.67
CA GLU A 249 14.87 -7.17 14.69
C GLU A 249 14.76 -8.59 14.11
N ALA A 250 14.14 -8.75 12.94
CA ALA A 250 14.10 -10.02 12.23
C ALA A 250 15.51 -10.54 11.91
N LEU A 251 16.43 -9.66 11.48
CA LEU A 251 17.82 -10.02 11.24
C LEU A 251 18.53 -10.46 12.55
N ARG A 252 18.25 -9.80 13.69
CA ARG A 252 18.77 -10.21 15.01
C ARG A 252 18.26 -11.57 15.44
N HIS A 253 16.97 -11.86 15.25
CA HIS A 253 16.42 -13.19 15.54
C HIS A 253 17.04 -14.26 14.65
N THR A 254 17.27 -13.96 13.35
CA THR A 254 17.91 -14.90 12.42
C THR A 254 19.39 -15.12 12.76
N ALA A 255 20.13 -14.06 13.10
CA ALA A 255 21.56 -14.12 13.42
C ALA A 255 21.84 -14.84 14.76
N LYS A 256 20.93 -14.73 15.74
CA LYS A 256 21.01 -15.50 16.99
C LYS A 256 20.73 -17.01 16.81
N GLY A 257 20.13 -17.42 15.69
CA GLY A 257 19.65 -18.78 15.46
C GLY A 257 20.67 -19.79 14.91
N VAL A 258 21.98 -19.47 14.89
CA VAL A 258 23.00 -20.36 14.29
C VAL A 258 24.10 -20.82 15.26
N ASP A 259 24.56 -19.97 16.19
CA ASP A 259 25.67 -20.32 17.12
C ASP A 259 25.33 -20.23 18.63
N GLU A 260 24.19 -19.64 19.04
CA GLU A 260 23.86 -19.43 20.47
C GLU A 260 22.44 -19.90 20.87
N MET A 261 21.80 -20.77 20.08
CA MET A 261 20.40 -21.16 20.29
C MET A 261 20.15 -22.13 21.47
N ASP A 262 21.20 -22.48 22.24
CA ASP A 262 21.19 -23.47 23.32
C ASP A 262 21.13 -22.89 24.75
N VAL A 263 21.13 -21.55 24.95
CA VAL A 263 21.37 -20.97 26.30
C VAL A 263 20.32 -19.98 26.83
N ASP A 264 19.69 -19.12 26.01
CA ASP A 264 18.90 -17.97 26.50
C ASP A 264 17.40 -17.97 26.09
N MET A 265 16.76 -19.15 25.97
CA MET A 265 15.28 -19.23 25.82
C MET A 265 14.51 -19.18 27.17
N ASP A 266 15.20 -19.25 28.30
CA ASP A 266 14.58 -19.38 29.64
C ASP A 266 14.28 -18.03 30.34
N ALA A 267 14.63 -16.89 29.75
CA ALA A 267 14.77 -15.63 30.49
C ALA A 267 13.50 -14.78 30.68
N ASP A 268 12.47 -14.93 29.84
CA ASP A 268 11.21 -14.16 29.93
C ASP A 268 9.98 -14.93 29.37
N MET A 269 10.10 -16.25 29.25
CA MET A 269 8.94 -17.13 29.16
C MET A 269 8.40 -17.30 30.57
N ASP A 270 7.48 -16.39 30.98
CA ASP A 270 6.61 -16.64 32.13
C ASP A 270 6.10 -18.08 32.02
N VAL A 271 6.26 -18.88 33.08
CA VAL A 271 5.82 -20.29 33.13
C VAL A 271 4.30 -20.32 33.32
N ASP A 272 3.63 -19.79 32.31
CA ASP A 272 2.22 -19.81 32.05
C ASP A 272 1.79 -21.28 32.03
N GLU A 273 0.90 -21.67 32.96
CA GLU A 273 0.54 -23.06 33.26
C GLU A 273 0.51 -23.94 32.00
N ASP A 274 1.40 -24.93 31.93
CA ASP A 274 1.58 -25.82 30.78
C ASP A 274 0.22 -26.31 30.28
N VAL A 275 -0.21 -25.82 29.11
CA VAL A 275 -1.49 -26.23 28.52
C VAL A 275 -1.41 -27.72 28.27
N PRO A 276 -2.17 -28.56 29.00
CA PRO A 276 -1.96 -29.99 28.97
C PRO A 276 -2.25 -30.50 27.56
N LEU A 277 -1.21 -31.01 26.90
CA LEU A 277 -1.33 -31.51 25.53
C LEU A 277 -2.32 -32.67 25.52
N SER A 278 -3.41 -32.48 24.78
CA SER A 278 -4.50 -33.45 24.70
C SER A 278 -4.92 -33.63 23.25
N ARG A 279 -5.59 -34.75 22.98
CA ARG A 279 -6.13 -35.04 21.66
C ARG A 279 -7.14 -33.97 21.21
N GLU A 280 -8.01 -33.57 22.14
CA GLU A 280 -9.05 -32.56 21.94
C GLU A 280 -8.45 -31.20 21.55
N LEU A 281 -7.27 -30.86 22.07
CA LEU A 281 -6.53 -29.65 21.70
C LEU A 281 -6.13 -29.64 20.22
N PHE A 282 -5.61 -30.77 19.70
CA PHE A 282 -5.23 -30.91 18.29
C PHE A 282 -6.42 -31.14 17.35
N GLU A 283 -7.58 -31.54 17.89
CA GLU A 283 -8.84 -31.63 17.14
C GLU A 283 -9.56 -30.27 17.00
N LYS A 284 -9.10 -29.21 17.69
CA LYS A 284 -9.59 -27.82 17.48
C LYS A 284 -9.41 -27.39 16.02
N PRO A 285 -10.40 -26.70 15.40
CA PRO A 285 -10.33 -26.30 13.99
C PRO A 285 -9.08 -25.49 13.64
N ILE A 286 -8.70 -24.51 14.45
CA ILE A 286 -7.53 -23.65 14.21
C ILE A 286 -6.20 -24.43 14.30
N VAL A 287 -6.08 -25.36 15.24
CA VAL A 287 -4.88 -26.18 15.43
C VAL A 287 -4.76 -27.22 14.31
N ARG A 288 -5.88 -27.82 13.91
CA ARG A 288 -5.93 -28.74 12.77
C ARG A 288 -5.53 -28.06 11.47
N ALA A 289 -6.07 -26.87 11.19
CA ALA A 289 -5.71 -26.03 10.04
C ALA A 289 -4.22 -25.64 10.05
N LEU A 290 -3.70 -25.27 11.24
CA LEU A 290 -2.29 -24.97 11.43
C LEU A 290 -1.40 -26.15 11.08
N LEU A 291 -1.78 -27.36 11.52
CA LEU A 291 -1.06 -28.60 11.28
C LEU A 291 -1.04 -29.10 9.83
N GLU A 292 -1.88 -28.57 8.92
CA GLU A 292 -1.86 -28.97 7.51
C GLU A 292 -0.48 -28.69 6.88
N ASP A 293 0.11 -29.74 6.27
CA ASP A 293 1.43 -29.69 5.65
C ASP A 293 1.44 -28.69 4.49
N VAL A 294 2.49 -27.86 4.44
CA VAL A 294 2.75 -27.01 3.28
C VAL A 294 3.65 -27.78 2.33
N VAL A 295 3.20 -27.97 1.10
CA VAL A 295 3.97 -28.64 0.05
C VAL A 295 4.52 -27.56 -0.87
N ASP A 296 5.79 -27.19 -0.67
CA ASP A 296 6.53 -26.39 -1.65
C ASP A 296 6.94 -27.30 -2.81
N ASP A 297 6.05 -27.42 -3.79
CA ASP A 297 6.27 -28.17 -5.02
C ASP A 297 7.06 -27.37 -6.07
N GLY A 298 7.34 -26.08 -5.80
CA GLY A 298 7.98 -25.15 -6.71
C GLY A 298 7.16 -24.79 -7.96
N THR A 299 5.88 -25.18 -8.04
CA THR A 299 5.05 -25.00 -9.24
C THR A 299 4.60 -23.55 -9.38
N ILE A 300 5.45 -22.74 -10.00
CA ILE A 300 5.12 -21.36 -10.34
C ILE A 300 4.08 -21.32 -11.47
N VAL A 301 2.82 -21.06 -11.12
CA VAL A 301 1.81 -20.62 -12.08
C VAL A 301 2.16 -19.20 -12.54
N ALA A 302 2.76 -19.11 -13.73
CA ALA A 302 3.05 -17.85 -14.39
C ALA A 302 1.76 -17.06 -14.65
N ASP A 303 1.79 -15.75 -14.41
CA ASP A 303 0.63 -14.89 -14.62
C ASP A 303 0.55 -14.43 -16.08
N GLU A 304 0.17 -15.36 -16.96
CA GLU A 304 0.06 -15.10 -18.41
C GLU A 304 -1.06 -14.09 -18.76
N ASP A 305 -1.93 -13.78 -17.81
CA ASP A 305 -3.14 -12.96 -18.00
C ASP A 305 -3.04 -11.51 -17.47
N GLU A 306 -1.99 -11.12 -16.74
CA GLU A 306 -1.79 -9.71 -16.29
C GLU A 306 -1.88 -8.71 -17.46
N ALA A 307 -1.43 -9.09 -18.66
CA ALA A 307 -1.43 -8.26 -19.86
C ALA A 307 -2.83 -7.90 -20.40
N ARG A 308 -3.92 -8.49 -19.86
CA ARG A 308 -5.29 -8.21 -20.30
C ARG A 308 -5.94 -7.02 -19.59
N TYR A 309 -5.44 -6.60 -18.43
CA TYR A 309 -6.07 -5.55 -17.64
C TYR A 309 -5.56 -4.16 -18.00
N LYS A 310 -6.47 -3.18 -17.95
CA LYS A 310 -6.19 -1.80 -18.33
C LYS A 310 -5.99 -0.97 -17.06
N PRO A 311 -4.81 -0.38 -16.82
CA PRO A 311 -4.64 0.59 -15.76
C PRO A 311 -5.68 1.72 -15.89
N TRP A 312 -6.31 2.09 -14.78
CA TRP A 312 -7.37 3.11 -14.77
C TRP A 312 -6.90 4.49 -15.28
N MET A 313 -5.59 4.74 -15.23
CA MET A 313 -4.89 5.89 -15.77
C MET A 313 -3.60 5.45 -16.47
N ASP A 314 -3.23 6.12 -17.57
CA ASP A 314 -1.93 5.88 -18.22
C ASP A 314 -0.77 6.27 -17.29
N TRP A 315 0.26 5.41 -17.19
CA TRP A 315 1.35 5.62 -16.23
C TRP A 315 2.17 6.89 -16.50
N LYS A 316 2.21 7.41 -17.74
CA LYS A 316 2.91 8.67 -18.06
C LYS A 316 2.08 9.86 -17.60
N VAL A 317 0.76 9.80 -17.76
CA VAL A 317 -0.18 10.79 -17.18
C VAL A 317 -0.03 10.80 -15.66
N ALA A 318 -0.05 9.63 -15.01
CA ALA A 318 0.19 9.48 -13.57
C ALA A 318 1.54 10.07 -13.14
N MET A 319 2.62 9.72 -13.84
CA MET A 319 3.96 10.28 -13.58
C MET A 319 4.01 11.79 -13.77
N ASN A 320 3.31 12.35 -14.76
CA ASN A 320 3.27 13.80 -14.99
C ASN A 320 2.52 14.52 -13.86
N LEU A 321 1.35 14.02 -13.45
CA LEU A 321 0.60 14.52 -12.30
C LEU A 321 1.45 14.50 -11.02
N LEU A 322 2.04 13.35 -10.69
CA LEU A 322 2.90 13.16 -9.50
C LEU A 322 4.22 13.96 -9.56
N THR A 323 4.65 14.40 -10.75
CA THR A 323 5.86 15.22 -10.93
C THR A 323 5.57 16.66 -11.38
N GLY A 324 4.34 17.15 -11.18
CA GLY A 324 3.95 18.53 -11.45
C GLY A 324 4.16 18.98 -12.90
N LYS A 325 4.22 18.04 -13.86
CA LYS A 325 4.40 18.33 -15.28
C LYS A 325 3.04 18.59 -15.93
N PRO A 326 2.93 19.55 -16.85
CA PRO A 326 1.71 19.78 -17.60
C PRO A 326 1.29 18.52 -18.37
N VAL A 327 -0.02 18.27 -18.43
CA VAL A 327 -0.60 17.10 -19.09
C VAL A 327 -1.32 17.58 -20.35
N GLY A 328 -0.57 17.67 -21.45
CA GLY A 328 -1.09 18.17 -22.73
C GLY A 328 -1.38 19.67 -22.68
N GLU A 329 -2.53 20.08 -23.22
CA GLU A 329 -3.02 21.48 -23.18
C GLU A 329 -3.54 21.89 -21.80
N VAL A 330 -3.72 20.95 -20.87
CA VAL A 330 -4.09 21.26 -19.50
C VAL A 330 -2.86 21.80 -18.80
N GLY A 331 -3.00 23.00 -18.22
CA GLY A 331 -1.91 23.80 -17.66
C GLY A 331 -1.14 23.13 -16.53
N ASN A 332 -0.24 23.88 -15.89
CA ASN A 332 0.55 23.34 -14.78
C ASN A 332 -0.39 22.78 -13.70
N VAL A 333 -0.09 21.58 -13.21
CA VAL A 333 -0.81 20.91 -12.12
C VAL A 333 -0.92 21.82 -10.90
N ALA A 334 0.10 22.64 -10.64
CA ALA A 334 0.07 23.67 -9.59
C ALA A 334 -1.03 24.74 -9.81
N ASP A 335 -1.22 25.22 -11.03
CA ASP A 335 -2.26 26.21 -11.35
C ASP A 335 -3.65 25.59 -11.20
N MET A 336 -3.82 24.35 -11.64
CA MET A 336 -5.12 23.68 -11.58
C MET A 336 -5.55 23.33 -10.14
N LEU A 337 -4.60 22.96 -9.28
CA LEU A 337 -4.84 22.73 -7.86
C LEU A 337 -5.05 24.05 -7.09
N SER A 338 -4.67 25.20 -7.67
CA SER A 338 -4.96 26.53 -7.13
C SER A 338 -6.40 27.02 -7.34
N HIS A 339 -7.22 26.24 -8.05
CA HIS A 339 -8.64 26.53 -8.29
C HIS A 339 -9.59 25.59 -7.56
N LEU A 340 -9.09 24.85 -6.56
CA LEU A 340 -9.75 23.65 -6.07
C LEU A 340 -10.24 23.78 -4.63
N THR A 341 -11.54 23.57 -4.40
CA THR A 341 -12.07 23.52 -3.04
C THR A 341 -11.72 22.18 -2.38
N PHE A 342 -11.23 22.23 -1.14
CA PHE A 342 -11.12 21.06 -0.27
C PHE A 342 -12.50 20.45 0.07
N VAL A 343 -13.59 21.15 -0.28
CA VAL A 343 -14.99 20.83 0.02
C VAL A 343 -15.58 19.83 -0.99
N GLU A 344 -15.33 20.04 -2.29
CA GLU A 344 -15.80 19.16 -3.36
C GLU A 344 -15.18 17.75 -3.27
N LEU A 345 -13.94 17.70 -2.78
CA LEU A 345 -13.14 16.49 -2.57
C LEU A 345 -13.76 15.45 -1.62
N PHE A 346 -14.60 15.86 -0.66
CA PHE A 346 -15.13 14.98 0.40
C PHE A 346 -16.67 14.95 0.50
N CYS A 347 -17.40 15.71 -0.33
CA CYS A 347 -18.87 15.72 -0.32
C CYS A 347 -19.53 14.76 -1.33
N LEU A 348 -18.75 14.08 -2.18
CA LEU A 348 -19.24 13.17 -3.23
C LEU A 348 -20.20 12.06 -2.72
N PRO A 349 -19.95 11.37 -1.59
CA PRO A 349 -20.88 10.36 -1.06
C PRO A 349 -22.24 10.93 -0.61
N CYS A 350 -22.30 12.22 -0.27
CA CYS A 350 -23.53 12.86 0.21
C CYS A 350 -24.50 13.24 -0.92
N MET A 351 -24.01 13.44 -2.15
CA MET A 351 -24.85 13.86 -3.28
C MET A 351 -25.56 12.72 -4.01
N THR A 352 -25.21 11.46 -3.74
CA THR A 352 -25.80 10.27 -4.41
C THR A 352 -26.92 9.59 -3.61
N ARG A 353 -27.18 10.01 -2.36
CA ARG A 353 -28.27 9.46 -1.53
C ARG A 353 -29.38 10.48 -1.25
N GLY A 354 -30.39 10.49 -2.12
CA GLY A 354 -31.75 10.89 -1.74
C GLY A 354 -32.09 12.38 -1.86
N PHE A 355 -32.13 12.89 -3.09
CA PHE A 355 -33.00 14.03 -3.42
C PHE A 355 -33.95 13.63 -4.56
N GLU A 356 -35.18 13.26 -4.20
CA GLU A 356 -36.31 13.40 -5.11
C GLU A 356 -36.58 14.90 -5.29
N VAL A 357 -35.98 15.50 -6.33
CA VAL A 357 -36.27 16.89 -6.69
C VAL A 357 -37.52 16.90 -7.55
N ASP A 358 -38.68 17.05 -6.90
CA ASP A 358 -39.91 17.54 -7.53
C ASP A 358 -39.68 18.97 -8.06
N SER A 359 -39.06 19.06 -9.23
CA SER A 359 -38.87 20.31 -9.97
C SER A 359 -39.89 20.37 -11.11
N VAL A 360 -41.01 21.02 -10.81
CA VAL A 360 -41.92 21.52 -11.85
C VAL A 360 -41.13 22.50 -12.72
N MET A 361 -40.94 22.14 -14.00
CA MET A 361 -40.23 22.98 -14.96
C MET A 361 -41.09 24.16 -15.43
N ASP A 362 -41.05 25.27 -14.69
CA ASP A 362 -41.40 26.59 -15.25
C ASP A 362 -40.20 27.11 -16.07
N MET A 363 -40.29 26.95 -17.40
CA MET A 363 -39.32 27.53 -18.33
C MET A 363 -39.69 28.97 -18.69
N ASP A 364 -38.91 29.93 -18.17
CA ASP A 364 -38.97 31.34 -18.54
C ASP A 364 -38.33 31.52 -19.95
N PRO A 365 -38.99 32.18 -20.93
CA PRO A 365 -38.54 32.21 -22.32
C PRO A 365 -37.43 33.26 -22.54
N GLY A 366 -36.29 33.08 -21.87
CA GLY A 366 -35.18 34.04 -21.83
C GLY A 366 -33.78 33.49 -22.13
N GLY A 367 -33.57 32.17 -22.11
CA GLY A 367 -32.36 31.54 -22.68
C GLY A 367 -31.00 31.96 -22.09
N VAL A 368 -30.90 32.14 -20.77
CA VAL A 368 -29.61 32.29 -20.08
C VAL A 368 -29.56 31.28 -18.94
N MET A 369 -28.59 30.37 -18.96
CA MET A 369 -28.32 29.51 -17.80
C MET A 369 -27.84 30.38 -16.64
N LYS A 370 -28.63 30.45 -15.56
CA LYS A 370 -28.14 30.92 -14.27
C LYS A 370 -27.31 29.80 -13.64
N GLU A 371 -26.08 30.11 -13.29
CA GLU A 371 -25.28 29.25 -12.40
C GLU A 371 -26.01 29.14 -11.06
N TYR A 372 -26.36 27.93 -10.67
CA TYR A 372 -26.88 27.64 -9.34
C TYR A 372 -25.70 27.64 -8.35
N GLY A 373 -25.45 28.78 -7.71
CA GLY A 373 -24.52 28.84 -6.58
C GLY A 373 -25.03 28.00 -5.43
N PHE A 374 -24.26 26.97 -5.04
CA PHE A 374 -24.60 26.09 -3.92
C PHE A 374 -24.36 26.79 -2.58
N ASP A 375 -25.32 26.67 -1.66
CA ASP A 375 -25.23 27.24 -0.32
C ASP A 375 -24.43 26.31 0.62
N LEU A 376 -23.18 26.70 0.88
CA LEU A 376 -22.21 25.96 1.68
C LEU A 376 -22.55 25.94 3.20
N ALA A 377 -23.52 26.73 3.67
CA ALA A 377 -23.91 26.78 5.09
C ALA A 377 -24.62 25.51 5.59
N ARG A 378 -24.84 24.51 4.71
CA ARG A 378 -25.64 23.30 4.99
C ARG A 378 -24.80 22.01 5.11
N VAL A 379 -23.48 22.09 4.94
CA VAL A 379 -22.56 20.94 5.08
C VAL A 379 -22.29 20.66 6.57
N ASN A 380 -22.44 19.41 6.99
CA ASN A 380 -22.17 18.99 8.37
C ASN A 380 -20.68 18.61 8.54
N TRP A 381 -19.86 19.60 8.90
CA TRP A 381 -18.41 19.46 9.07
C TRP A 381 -17.98 18.57 10.25
N ASN A 382 -18.89 18.25 11.17
CA ASN A 382 -18.64 17.35 12.29
C ASN A 382 -18.93 15.87 11.94
N HIS A 383 -19.07 15.55 10.65
CA HIS A 383 -19.36 14.19 10.19
C HIS A 383 -18.12 13.29 10.24
N PRO A 384 -18.20 12.05 10.76
CA PRO A 384 -17.05 11.14 10.89
C PRO A 384 -16.18 10.99 9.64
N LEU A 385 -16.78 10.91 8.43
CA LEU A 385 -16.09 10.94 7.12
C LEU A 385 -15.05 12.09 6.98
N VAL A 386 -15.41 13.31 7.39
CA VAL A 386 -14.50 14.48 7.34
C VAL A 386 -13.33 14.28 8.31
N SER A 387 -13.52 13.43 9.31
CA SER A 387 -12.51 12.93 10.22
C SER A 387 -12.13 11.46 9.92
N GLY A 388 -11.99 11.01 8.66
CA GLY A 388 -11.60 9.63 8.27
C GLY A 388 -10.14 9.29 7.86
N VAL A 389 -9.31 10.27 7.41
CA VAL A 389 -7.88 10.11 6.97
C VAL A 389 -6.65 10.39 7.92
N LEU A 390 -6.64 11.34 8.89
CA LEU A 390 -5.53 11.77 9.78
C LEU A 390 -4.87 10.69 10.65
N VAL A 391 -5.68 9.81 11.25
CA VAL A 391 -5.30 9.07 12.45
C VAL A 391 -4.55 7.86 11.97
N ASP A 392 -3.41 7.67 12.60
CA ASP A 392 -2.47 6.59 12.38
C ASP A 392 -2.60 5.59 13.53
N ILE A 393 -2.72 4.30 13.18
CA ILE A 393 -2.61 3.17 14.12
C ILE A 393 -1.84 2.02 13.44
N ASP A 394 -0.57 2.31 13.15
CA ASP A 394 0.63 1.52 13.48
C ASP A 394 1.01 0.17 12.77
N HIS A 395 2.34 0.01 12.62
CA HIS A 395 3.18 -1.19 12.45
C HIS A 395 3.45 -1.85 11.05
N GLY A 396 4.69 -1.74 10.56
CA GLY A 396 5.46 -2.98 10.28
C GLY A 396 5.52 -3.66 8.91
N SER A 397 6.58 -3.28 8.17
CA SER A 397 7.66 -4.06 7.52
C SER A 397 7.44 -5.23 6.53
N ASN A 398 8.20 -5.17 5.42
CA ASN A 398 9.33 -6.06 5.02
C ASN A 398 9.49 -6.06 3.48
N SER A 399 10.63 -6.33 2.83
CA SER A 399 12.09 -6.32 3.13
C SER A 399 12.84 -6.49 1.78
N THR A 400 14.16 -6.31 1.69
CA THR A 400 15.03 -7.01 0.70
C THR A 400 16.53 -6.87 1.04
N SER A 401 17.29 -7.91 0.74
CA SER A 401 18.65 -8.22 1.22
C SER A 401 19.82 -7.73 0.34
N SER A 402 21.03 -7.78 0.91
CA SER A 402 22.27 -8.04 0.15
C SER A 402 23.34 -8.75 0.98
N ILE A 403 23.73 -9.95 0.51
CA ILE A 403 25.08 -10.58 0.37
C ILE A 403 26.15 -10.36 1.47
N PRO A 404 26.92 -11.40 1.92
CA PRO A 404 27.81 -11.31 3.08
C PRO A 404 29.09 -10.46 2.92
N GLU A 405 29.51 -9.82 4.01
CA GLU A 405 30.83 -9.21 4.18
C GLU A 405 31.90 -10.23 4.62
N GLU A 406 32.52 -10.92 3.66
CA GLU A 406 33.91 -11.38 3.81
C GLU A 406 34.64 -11.19 2.47
N LEU A 407 35.08 -9.95 2.22
CA LEU A 407 36.14 -9.61 1.27
C LEU A 407 36.57 -8.15 1.49
N ASP A 408 37.30 -7.91 2.59
CA ASP A 408 38.08 -6.67 2.77
C ASP A 408 39.28 -6.69 1.81
N MET A 409 38.99 -6.38 0.54
CA MET A 409 39.97 -5.93 -0.43
C MET A 409 39.41 -4.68 -1.10
N GLY A 410 39.63 -3.53 -0.45
CA GLY A 410 39.33 -2.22 -1.04
C GLY A 410 39.98 -2.09 -2.41
N TRP A 411 39.15 -2.18 -3.47
CA TRP A 411 39.62 -2.29 -4.85
C TRP A 411 40.24 -0.98 -5.37
N MET A 412 39.94 0.13 -4.70
CA MET A 412 40.44 1.48 -4.98
C MET A 412 40.17 2.39 -3.76
N GLY A 413 41.09 3.28 -3.39
CA GLY A 413 40.81 4.32 -2.40
C GLY A 413 39.78 5.33 -2.94
N VAL A 414 39.06 6.04 -2.07
CA VAL A 414 38.09 7.07 -2.52
C VAL A 414 38.80 8.16 -3.34
N ASP A 415 40.01 8.54 -2.94
CA ASP A 415 40.81 9.54 -3.67
C ASP A 415 41.32 9.00 -5.02
N ASP A 416 41.68 7.71 -5.09
CA ASP A 416 42.06 7.04 -6.36
C ASP A 416 40.87 6.91 -7.32
N ALA A 417 39.66 6.67 -6.78
CA ALA A 417 38.42 6.58 -7.55
C ALA A 417 37.98 7.96 -8.07
N ILE A 418 38.20 9.02 -7.29
CA ILE A 418 38.02 10.40 -7.76
C ILE A 418 39.04 10.71 -8.85
N ALA A 419 40.33 10.38 -8.66
CA ALA A 419 41.36 10.60 -9.66
C ALA A 419 41.08 9.87 -10.98
N LEU A 420 40.64 8.60 -10.93
CA LEU A 420 40.31 7.82 -12.13
C LEU A 420 39.05 8.32 -12.84
N LEU A 421 38.07 8.84 -12.09
CA LEU A 421 36.91 9.52 -12.67
C LEU A 421 37.27 10.88 -13.28
N GLU A 422 38.21 11.63 -12.69
CA GLU A 422 38.70 12.89 -13.25
C GLU A 422 39.55 12.66 -14.52
N ASP A 423 40.31 11.56 -14.58
CA ASP A 423 41.09 11.15 -15.76
C ASP A 423 40.17 10.69 -16.91
N GLU A 424 39.26 9.72 -16.69
CA GLU A 424 38.33 9.26 -17.74
C GLU A 424 37.30 10.33 -18.15
N CYS A 425 36.79 11.14 -17.22
CA CYS A 425 35.90 12.25 -17.59
C CYS A 425 36.66 13.39 -18.25
N GLY A 426 37.93 13.61 -17.90
CA GLY A 426 38.83 14.56 -18.56
C GLY A 426 39.04 14.18 -20.02
N GLU A 427 39.45 12.92 -20.28
CA GLU A 427 39.59 12.41 -21.65
C GLU A 427 38.27 12.44 -22.43
N ALA A 428 37.13 12.12 -21.80
CA ALA A 428 35.82 12.19 -22.46
C ALA A 428 35.39 13.63 -22.81
N VAL A 429 35.71 14.62 -21.95
CA VAL A 429 35.45 16.04 -22.19
C VAL A 429 36.38 16.60 -23.26
N ASP A 430 37.65 16.23 -23.28
CA ASP A 430 38.60 16.63 -24.32
C ASP A 430 38.28 15.97 -25.67
N ALA A 431 37.89 14.68 -25.68
CA ALA A 431 37.42 13.99 -26.89
C ALA A 431 36.15 14.64 -27.46
N MET A 432 35.17 14.99 -26.60
CA MET A 432 34.01 15.76 -27.05
C MET A 432 34.39 17.16 -27.54
N THR A 433 35.31 17.85 -26.86
CA THR A 433 35.77 19.19 -27.26
C THR A 433 36.49 19.17 -28.61
N GLN A 434 37.29 18.12 -28.90
CA GLN A 434 37.87 17.91 -30.22
C GLN A 434 36.82 17.57 -31.29
N LEU A 435 35.82 16.73 -30.96
CA LEU A 435 34.69 16.42 -31.85
C LEU A 435 33.90 17.68 -32.24
N PHE A 436 33.53 18.52 -31.27
CA PHE A 436 32.82 19.77 -31.51
C PHE A 436 33.71 20.84 -32.17
N GLY A 437 34.99 20.91 -31.83
CA GLY A 437 35.97 21.79 -32.48
C GLY A 437 36.14 21.49 -33.97
N ASN A 438 36.24 20.21 -34.33
CA ASN A 438 36.36 19.77 -35.72
C ASN A 438 35.08 19.98 -36.53
N MET A 439 33.89 19.86 -35.92
CA MET A 439 32.62 20.19 -36.58
C MET A 439 32.45 21.70 -36.87
N SER A 440 33.11 22.57 -36.09
CA SER A 440 33.05 24.03 -36.27
C SER A 440 33.81 24.53 -37.52
N MET A 441 34.82 23.79 -37.98
CA MET A 441 35.73 24.23 -39.07
C MET A 441 35.36 23.68 -40.47
N GLY A 442 34.35 22.80 -40.58
CA GLY A 442 33.93 22.21 -41.86
C GLY A 442 32.96 23.06 -42.71
N GLY A 443 32.59 24.26 -42.23
CA GLY A 443 31.42 25.01 -42.71
C GLY A 443 31.69 26.26 -43.56
N ALA A 444 32.87 26.42 -44.17
CA ALA A 444 33.18 27.60 -44.99
C ALA A 444 34.19 27.30 -46.11
N GLY A 445 33.71 26.96 -47.32
CA GLY A 445 34.60 26.82 -48.49
C GLY A 445 34.08 25.99 -49.67
N ALA A 446 32.91 26.34 -50.25
CA ALA A 446 32.47 25.78 -51.53
C ALA A 446 31.40 26.65 -52.25
N MET A 447 31.70 27.94 -52.46
CA MET A 447 31.03 28.77 -53.48
C MET A 447 31.99 29.85 -53.97
N GLU A 448 32.72 29.57 -55.04
CA GLU A 448 33.05 30.52 -56.12
C GLU A 448 33.72 29.78 -57.30
N GLU A 449 33.27 30.12 -58.51
CA GLU A 449 33.65 29.65 -59.87
C GLU A 449 33.45 28.15 -60.25
#